data_AF-A0A8J2XGG6-F1
#
_entry.id   AF-A0A8J2XGG6-F1
#
_cell.length_a   1.000
_cell.length_b   1.000
_cell.length_c   1.000
_cell.angle_alpha   90.00
_cell.angle_beta   90.00
_cell.angle_gamma   90.00
#
_symmetry.space_group_name_H-M   'P 1'
#
loop_
_entity.id
_entity.type
_entity.pdbx_description
1 polymer ?
#
loop_
_entity_poly.entity_id
_entity_poly.type
_entity_poly.pdbx_seq_one_letter_code
_entity_poly.pdbx_strand_id
1 'polypeptide(L)'
;MVAINVLVTQGEDLGWTSLISLGLAAIAIIGIIVFVRYEIKRKTSPLIDFKLFKNKPYTGATISNFLLNAVAGTLIVANTYVQVGRGFTSFQAGMLSIGYLVAVLAMIRVGEKIMQRVGARNPMIWGTIITLIGVSIMALTFLPDFLYTIVVFVGFILFGLGLGMYATPSTDTAVAAAPDHKVGEASGIYKMASSLGNAFGVAISAAVFYGNKDVRIEERDVKPVNDNDVKVRVSWSGICGTDLHEYEIGPLLVQVDKPHPMTGEQAPLVLGHEFSGVVEEVGKNVTKFKKGDRVVVNPVVTSGKHAPEVDRYYEFYSAGLHTDGSFAEYFVANEDNVVPVPDNLPLDKAALVEPLSVAAQAVKEAEVKEGDSVAVFGAGPIGLFVIVAAKAAGAKDILAFDLSDERLEKAKQVGATEVLNTKDKDAVAFIKERFPEGVDASLEVAGVKPTFDSAINSTKPKGNVVVVAIHARNFEFNPIVLMTSGVKLSSSMGYEHETFKKSIDILLDENVNVEPIMTKKIQLDDLVEEGFHSLSGDLSQAKILVEIGGEK
;
A
#
# COMPACT_ATOMS: atom_id res chain seq x y z
N MET A 1 9.10 20.25 -23.92
CA MET A 1 9.57 19.45 -22.77
C MET A 1 8.52 19.39 -21.67
N VAL A 2 8.11 20.51 -21.06
CA VAL A 2 7.05 20.51 -20.02
C VAL A 2 5.77 19.80 -20.49
N ALA A 3 5.25 20.14 -21.68
CA ALA A 3 4.06 19.48 -22.21
C ALA A 3 4.21 17.95 -22.39
N ILE A 4 5.40 17.47 -22.76
CA ILE A 4 5.67 16.03 -22.90
C ILE A 4 5.81 15.36 -21.53
N ASN A 5 6.36 16.08 -20.54
CA ASN A 5 6.52 15.58 -19.20
C ASN A 5 5.15 15.41 -18.54
N VAL A 6 4.32 16.45 -18.56
CA VAL A 6 2.92 16.39 -18.07
C VAL A 6 2.15 15.28 -18.77
N LEU A 7 2.27 15.14 -20.10
CA LEU A 7 1.59 14.08 -20.83
C LEU A 7 2.05 12.67 -20.40
N VAL A 8 3.34 12.49 -20.09
CA VAL A 8 3.88 11.18 -19.68
C VAL A 8 3.57 10.87 -18.22
N THR A 9 3.59 11.87 -17.33
CA THR A 9 3.43 11.64 -15.89
C THR A 9 2.00 11.77 -15.39
N GLN A 10 1.14 12.53 -16.09
CA GLN A 10 -0.25 12.79 -15.71
C GLN A 10 -1.25 12.39 -16.81
N GLY A 11 -0.79 11.68 -17.86
CA GLY A 11 -1.64 11.31 -18.99
C GLY A 11 -2.77 10.35 -18.64
N GLU A 12 -2.59 9.57 -17.57
CA GLU A 12 -3.63 8.71 -16.98
C GLU A 12 -4.71 9.57 -16.31
N ASP A 13 -4.34 10.44 -15.38
CA ASP A 13 -5.24 11.35 -14.67
C ASP A 13 -6.01 12.28 -15.61
N LEU A 14 -5.32 12.81 -16.62
CA LEU A 14 -5.89 13.72 -17.62
C LEU A 14 -6.76 13.01 -18.67
N GLY A 15 -6.70 11.67 -18.72
CA GLY A 15 -7.25 10.85 -19.79
C GLY A 15 -6.47 11.02 -21.10
N TRP A 16 -5.92 9.94 -21.64
CA TRP A 16 -5.08 9.95 -22.85
C TRP A 16 -5.76 10.53 -24.09
N THR A 17 -7.10 10.52 -24.14
CA THR A 17 -7.92 11.01 -25.25
C THR A 17 -8.54 12.39 -25.00
N SER A 18 -8.29 13.01 -23.84
CA SER A 18 -8.87 14.32 -23.53
C SER A 18 -8.30 15.43 -24.41
N LEU A 19 -9.06 16.52 -24.56
CA LEU A 19 -8.61 17.69 -25.33
C LEU A 19 -7.32 18.30 -24.75
N ILE A 20 -7.11 18.19 -23.43
CA ILE A 20 -5.90 18.67 -22.76
C ILE A 20 -4.71 17.79 -23.14
N SER A 21 -4.83 16.47 -23.01
CA SER A 21 -3.78 15.51 -23.39
C SER A 21 -3.42 15.62 -24.87
N LEU A 22 -4.44 15.71 -25.75
CA LEU A 22 -4.23 15.92 -27.19
C LEU A 22 -3.59 17.28 -27.50
N GLY A 23 -3.97 18.33 -26.76
CA GLY A 23 -3.35 19.66 -26.86
C GLY A 23 -1.89 19.67 -26.43
N LEU A 24 -1.56 19.04 -25.30
CA LEU A 24 -0.20 18.88 -24.81
C LEU A 24 0.67 18.06 -25.78
N ALA A 25 0.10 16.97 -26.33
CA ALA A 25 0.74 16.18 -27.37
C ALA A 25 1.03 17.02 -28.63
N ALA A 26 0.05 17.80 -29.09
CA ALA A 26 0.23 18.69 -30.25
C ALA A 26 1.30 19.76 -30.00
N ILE A 27 1.30 20.41 -28.82
CA ILE A 27 2.32 21.39 -28.44
C ILE A 27 3.71 20.74 -28.41
N ALA A 28 3.82 19.53 -27.85
CA ALA A 28 5.08 18.80 -27.81
C ALA A 28 5.59 18.47 -29.22
N ILE A 29 4.72 17.93 -30.09
CA ILE A 29 5.06 17.57 -31.48
C ILE A 29 5.46 18.82 -32.27
N ILE A 30 4.66 19.89 -32.21
CA ILE A 30 4.95 21.15 -32.92
C ILE A 30 6.27 21.74 -32.42
N GLY A 31 6.47 21.78 -31.11
CA GLY A 31 7.70 22.27 -30.50
C GLY A 31 8.94 21.49 -30.97
N ILE A 32 8.86 20.16 -31.02
CA ILE A 32 9.92 19.30 -31.56
C ILE A 32 10.18 19.60 -33.04
N ILE A 33 9.12 19.71 -33.87
CA ILE A 33 9.26 20.00 -35.29
C ILE A 33 9.91 21.36 -35.52
N VAL A 34 9.49 22.39 -34.79
CA VAL A 34 10.04 23.74 -34.87
C VAL A 34 11.51 23.75 -34.45
N PHE A 35 11.84 23.10 -33.33
CA PHE A 35 13.21 22.97 -32.85
C PHE A 35 14.12 22.28 -33.88
N VAL A 36 13.71 21.10 -34.38
CA VAL A 36 14.48 20.34 -35.37
C VAL A 36 14.67 21.16 -36.66
N ARG A 37 13.62 21.82 -37.16
CA ARG A 37 13.71 22.66 -38.37
C ARG A 37 14.62 23.87 -38.15
N TYR A 38 14.54 24.50 -36.98
CA TYR A 38 15.39 25.64 -36.63
C TYR A 38 16.87 25.22 -36.57
N GLU A 39 17.17 24.14 -35.86
CA GLU A 39 18.52 23.60 -35.72
C GLU A 39 19.12 23.12 -37.05
N ILE A 40 18.34 22.46 -37.91
CA ILE A 40 18.82 22.07 -39.26
C ILE A 40 19.16 23.28 -40.14
N LYS A 41 18.42 24.39 -40.01
CA LYS A 41 18.66 25.62 -40.78
C LYS A 41 19.81 26.46 -40.25
N ARG A 42 20.17 26.29 -38.98
CA ARG A 42 21.22 27.07 -38.30
C ARG A 42 22.60 26.69 -38.84
N LYS A 43 23.34 27.66 -39.39
CA LYS A 43 24.65 27.44 -40.02
C LYS A 43 25.84 27.57 -39.07
N THR A 44 25.66 28.27 -37.96
CA THR A 44 26.71 28.56 -36.95
C THR A 44 26.29 28.06 -35.58
N SER A 45 27.11 27.18 -34.99
CA SER A 45 26.96 26.59 -33.65
C SER A 45 25.55 26.08 -33.31
N PRO A 46 25.04 25.06 -34.03
CA PRO A 46 23.81 24.37 -33.62
C PRO A 46 23.99 23.70 -32.26
N LEU A 47 22.91 23.64 -31.50
CA LEU A 47 22.80 22.93 -30.22
C LEU A 47 22.90 21.41 -30.42
N ILE A 48 22.35 20.90 -31.53
CA ILE A 48 22.48 19.50 -31.97
C ILE A 48 22.82 19.46 -33.46
N ASP A 49 23.99 18.92 -33.82
CA ASP A 49 24.32 18.73 -35.23
C ASP A 49 23.63 17.47 -35.82
N PHE A 50 22.42 17.68 -36.34
CA PHE A 50 21.65 16.62 -36.99
C PHE A 50 22.32 16.01 -38.24
N LYS A 51 23.39 16.60 -38.77
CA LYS A 51 24.13 16.02 -39.91
C LYS A 51 24.83 14.72 -39.54
N LEU A 52 25.16 14.51 -38.26
CA LEU A 52 25.73 13.25 -37.76
C LEU A 52 24.79 12.06 -38.03
N PHE A 53 23.47 12.29 -37.98
CA PHE A 53 22.47 11.25 -38.24
C PHE A 53 22.31 10.87 -39.73
N LYS A 54 23.05 11.52 -40.65
CA LYS A 54 23.15 11.03 -42.04
C LYS A 54 24.03 9.78 -42.14
N ASN A 55 24.94 9.57 -41.18
CA ASN A 55 25.75 8.37 -41.10
C ASN A 55 24.92 7.22 -40.50
N LYS A 56 24.62 6.20 -41.31
CA LYS A 56 23.78 5.06 -40.91
C LYS A 56 24.31 4.31 -39.67
N PRO A 57 25.61 3.94 -39.58
CA PRO A 57 26.19 3.39 -38.36
C PRO A 57 25.96 4.25 -37.11
N TYR A 58 26.23 5.55 -37.17
CA TYR A 58 26.03 6.47 -36.04
C TYR A 58 24.57 6.54 -35.60
N THR A 59 23.66 6.67 -36.57
CA THR A 59 22.21 6.69 -36.32
C THR A 59 21.72 5.39 -35.71
N GLY A 60 22.17 4.25 -36.24
CA GLY A 60 21.84 2.93 -35.71
C GLY A 60 22.30 2.76 -34.27
N ALA A 61 23.54 3.14 -33.96
CA ALA A 61 24.09 3.10 -32.60
C ALA A 61 23.30 4.02 -31.65
N THR A 62 23.03 5.26 -32.05
CA THR A 62 22.35 6.24 -31.20
C THR A 62 20.89 5.88 -30.92
N ILE A 63 20.13 5.45 -31.94
CA ILE A 63 18.72 5.05 -31.77
C ILE A 63 18.62 3.78 -30.94
N SER A 64 19.42 2.75 -31.26
CA SER A 64 19.41 1.53 -30.46
C SER A 64 19.84 1.80 -29.01
N ASN A 65 20.74 2.75 -28.77
CA ASN A 65 21.19 3.10 -27.43
C ASN A 65 20.05 3.76 -26.63
N PHE A 66 19.32 4.69 -27.25
CA PHE A 66 18.11 5.27 -26.65
C PHE A 66 17.09 4.17 -26.28
N LEU A 67 16.75 3.29 -27.22
CA LEU A 67 15.75 2.23 -27.01
C LEU A 67 16.18 1.25 -25.93
N LEU A 68 17.45 0.81 -25.94
CA LEU A 68 17.95 -0.17 -24.98
C LEU A 68 18.06 0.41 -23.57
N ASN A 69 18.37 1.71 -23.44
CA ASN A 69 18.34 2.38 -22.13
C ASN A 69 16.90 2.61 -21.64
N ALA A 70 15.90 2.75 -22.51
CA ALA A 70 14.50 2.84 -22.09
C ALA A 70 13.99 1.54 -21.43
N VAL A 71 14.61 0.39 -21.74
CA VAL A 71 14.34 -0.87 -21.07
C VAL A 71 14.76 -0.85 -19.58
N ALA A 72 15.54 0.14 -19.13
CA ALA A 72 15.87 0.30 -17.71
C ALA A 72 14.61 0.43 -16.82
N GLY A 73 13.51 0.98 -17.34
CA GLY A 73 12.22 1.01 -16.65
C GLY A 73 11.71 -0.38 -16.27
N THR A 74 12.03 -1.42 -17.05
CA THR A 74 11.69 -2.81 -16.73
C THR A 74 12.35 -3.29 -15.44
N LEU A 75 13.54 -2.78 -15.08
CA LEU A 75 14.17 -3.14 -13.80
C LEU A 75 13.34 -2.67 -12.61
N ILE A 76 12.67 -1.51 -12.74
CA ILE A 76 11.74 -1.02 -11.73
C ILE A 76 10.53 -1.93 -11.69
N VAL A 77 9.84 -2.13 -12.82
CA VAL A 77 8.63 -2.96 -12.87
C VAL A 77 8.88 -4.38 -12.37
N ALA A 78 9.96 -5.03 -12.80
CA ALA A 78 10.28 -6.39 -12.39
C ALA A 78 10.60 -6.49 -10.90
N ASN A 79 11.40 -5.57 -10.35
CA ASN A 79 11.73 -5.54 -8.93
C ASN A 79 10.53 -5.18 -8.06
N THR A 80 9.70 -4.22 -8.49
CA THR A 80 8.49 -3.86 -7.76
C THR A 80 7.47 -4.99 -7.83
N TYR A 81 7.31 -5.66 -8.98
CA TYR A 81 6.42 -6.81 -9.11
C TYR A 81 6.84 -8.00 -8.26
N VAL A 82 8.13 -8.35 -8.16
CA VAL A 82 8.53 -9.45 -7.24
C VAL A 82 8.35 -9.06 -5.78
N GLN A 83 8.58 -7.79 -5.41
CA GLN A 83 8.41 -7.33 -4.03
C GLN A 83 6.93 -7.22 -3.65
N VAL A 84 6.18 -6.42 -4.38
CA VAL A 84 4.76 -6.13 -4.12
C VAL A 84 3.88 -7.29 -4.59
N GLY A 85 4.04 -7.72 -5.85
CA GLY A 85 3.20 -8.76 -6.47
C GLY A 85 3.52 -10.19 -6.03
N ARG A 86 4.74 -10.48 -5.56
CA ARG A 86 5.14 -11.84 -5.12
C ARG A 86 5.62 -11.92 -3.66
N GLY A 87 5.75 -10.80 -2.95
CA GLY A 87 6.14 -10.78 -1.51
C GLY A 87 7.61 -11.00 -1.23
N PHE A 88 8.47 -10.74 -2.22
CA PHE A 88 9.90 -10.84 -1.99
C PHE A 88 10.31 -9.66 -1.11
N THR A 89 11.15 -9.92 -0.12
CA THR A 89 11.85 -8.84 0.58
C THR A 89 12.72 -8.05 -0.42
N SER A 90 13.04 -6.80 -0.11
CA SER A 90 13.96 -6.00 -0.94
C SER A 90 15.31 -6.69 -1.13
N PHE A 91 15.77 -7.44 -0.13
CA PHE A 91 16.97 -8.26 -0.25
C PHE A 91 16.80 -9.40 -1.26
N GLN A 92 15.71 -10.17 -1.21
CA GLN A 92 15.45 -11.25 -2.18
C GLN A 92 15.30 -10.73 -3.61
N ALA A 93 14.63 -9.59 -3.80
CA ALA A 93 14.55 -8.92 -5.10
C ALA A 93 15.93 -8.45 -5.60
N GLY A 94 16.75 -7.89 -4.70
CA GLY A 94 18.15 -7.58 -4.97
C GLY A 94 18.96 -8.81 -5.39
N MET A 95 18.76 -9.95 -4.73
CA MET A 95 19.42 -11.21 -5.10
C MET A 95 18.98 -11.74 -6.47
N LEU A 96 17.74 -11.49 -6.90
CA LEU A 96 17.29 -11.85 -8.24
C LEU A 96 17.98 -11.02 -9.34
N SER A 97 18.24 -9.74 -9.06
CA SER A 97 18.89 -8.83 -10.00
C SER A 97 20.42 -8.89 -9.97
N ILE A 98 21.04 -9.60 -9.02
CA ILE A 98 22.51 -9.73 -8.98
C ILE A 98 23.06 -10.42 -10.24
N GLY A 99 22.29 -11.35 -10.81
CA GLY A 99 22.63 -12.05 -12.05
C GLY A 99 22.77 -11.08 -13.24
N TYR A 100 21.94 -10.04 -13.29
CA TYR A 100 22.06 -8.97 -14.28
C TYR A 100 23.41 -8.25 -14.14
N LEU A 101 23.77 -7.79 -12.94
CA LEU A 101 25.02 -7.04 -12.71
C LEU A 101 26.26 -7.87 -13.10
N VAL A 102 26.33 -9.12 -12.63
CA VAL A 102 27.45 -10.02 -12.93
C VAL A 102 27.55 -10.28 -14.43
N ALA A 103 26.41 -10.55 -15.08
CA ALA A 103 26.36 -10.80 -16.52
C ALA A 103 26.80 -9.59 -17.36
N VAL A 104 26.37 -8.37 -17.00
CA VAL A 104 26.81 -7.14 -17.67
C VAL A 104 28.33 -6.99 -17.59
N LEU A 105 28.89 -7.06 -16.37
CA LEU A 105 30.32 -6.85 -16.14
C LEU A 105 31.18 -7.89 -16.88
N ALA A 106 30.75 -9.16 -16.87
CA ALA A 106 31.43 -10.21 -17.62
C ALA A 106 31.37 -9.98 -19.13
N MET A 107 30.21 -9.55 -19.65
CA MET A 107 29.99 -9.46 -21.08
C MET A 107 30.52 -8.19 -21.74
N ILE A 108 30.81 -7.12 -21.00
CA ILE A 108 31.44 -5.90 -21.56
C ILE A 108 32.74 -6.23 -22.31
N ARG A 109 33.61 -7.04 -21.69
CA ARG A 109 34.89 -7.45 -22.30
C ARG A 109 34.72 -8.49 -23.40
N VAL A 110 33.71 -9.34 -23.28
CA VAL A 110 33.41 -10.35 -24.30
C VAL A 110 32.84 -9.68 -25.55
N GLY A 111 31.91 -8.73 -25.40
CA GLY A 111 31.35 -7.93 -26.49
C GLY A 111 32.44 -7.19 -27.27
N GLU A 112 33.41 -6.58 -26.57
CA GLU A 112 34.60 -5.96 -27.16
C GLU A 112 35.39 -6.96 -28.03
N LYS A 113 35.72 -8.15 -27.50
CA LYS A 113 36.45 -9.20 -28.25
C LYS A 113 35.66 -9.75 -29.44
N ILE A 114 34.34 -9.92 -29.31
CA ILE A 114 33.49 -10.40 -30.40
C ILE A 114 33.46 -9.36 -31.52
N MET A 115 33.28 -8.09 -31.18
CA MET A 115 33.31 -6.99 -32.14
C MET A 115 34.62 -6.97 -32.95
N GLN A 116 35.77 -7.21 -32.33
CA GLN A 116 37.05 -7.28 -33.02
C GLN A 116 37.13 -8.42 -34.07
N ARG A 117 36.31 -9.47 -33.93
CA ARG A 117 36.31 -10.64 -34.83
C ARG A 117 35.29 -10.54 -35.96
N VAL A 118 34.07 -10.07 -35.65
CA VAL A 118 32.93 -10.12 -36.59
C VAL A 118 32.34 -8.74 -36.92
N GLY A 119 32.97 -7.67 -36.43
CA GLY A 119 32.48 -6.29 -36.55
C GLY A 119 31.37 -5.97 -35.54
N ALA A 120 31.10 -4.68 -35.32
CA ALA A 120 30.19 -4.22 -34.26
C ALA A 120 28.70 -4.52 -34.50
N ARG A 121 28.27 -4.63 -35.77
CA ARG A 121 26.86 -4.84 -36.15
C ARG A 121 26.26 -6.08 -35.50
N ASN A 122 26.96 -7.21 -35.56
CA ASN A 122 26.43 -8.50 -35.10
C ASN A 122 26.27 -8.54 -33.56
N PRO A 123 27.28 -8.18 -32.74
CA PRO A 123 27.13 -8.02 -31.29
C PRO A 123 25.99 -7.09 -30.88
N MET A 124 25.80 -5.97 -31.58
CA MET A 124 24.71 -5.05 -31.27
C MET A 124 23.33 -5.70 -31.50
N ILE A 125 23.15 -6.42 -32.61
CA ILE A 125 21.89 -7.12 -32.92
C ILE A 125 21.67 -8.25 -31.90
N TRP A 126 22.67 -9.10 -31.68
CA TRP A 126 22.56 -10.21 -30.73
C TRP A 126 22.29 -9.71 -29.31
N GLY A 127 23.04 -8.70 -28.85
CA GLY A 127 22.84 -8.10 -27.53
C GLY A 127 21.44 -7.53 -27.34
N THR A 128 20.90 -6.86 -28.36
CA THR A 128 19.52 -6.34 -28.33
C THR A 128 18.49 -7.46 -28.28
N ILE A 129 18.65 -8.52 -29.09
CA ILE A 129 17.74 -9.68 -29.12
C ILE A 129 17.77 -10.42 -27.78
N ILE A 130 18.96 -10.67 -27.24
CA ILE A 130 19.13 -11.35 -25.95
C ILE A 130 18.48 -10.52 -24.83
N THR A 131 18.64 -9.19 -24.86
CA THR A 131 17.97 -8.28 -23.92
C THR A 131 16.45 -8.39 -24.02
N LEU A 132 15.91 -8.34 -25.24
CA LEU A 132 14.47 -8.47 -25.48
C LEU A 132 13.93 -9.80 -24.95
N ILE A 133 14.64 -10.92 -25.22
CA ILE A 133 14.26 -12.23 -24.70
C ILE A 133 14.27 -12.23 -23.16
N GLY A 134 15.30 -11.65 -22.53
CA GLY A 134 15.37 -11.52 -21.07
C GLY A 134 14.16 -10.77 -20.49
N VAL A 135 13.79 -9.65 -21.10
CA VAL A 135 12.61 -8.86 -20.74
C VAL A 135 11.31 -9.64 -20.94
N SER A 136 11.12 -10.28 -22.09
CA SER A 136 9.92 -11.06 -22.39
C SER A 136 9.74 -12.23 -21.43
N ILE A 137 10.84 -12.86 -21.00
CA ILE A 137 10.83 -13.95 -20.02
C ILE A 137 10.43 -13.43 -18.64
N MET A 138 10.96 -12.27 -18.21
CA MET A 138 10.55 -11.64 -16.93
C MET A 138 9.07 -11.25 -16.92
N ALA A 139 8.48 -10.97 -18.08
CA ALA A 139 7.06 -10.64 -18.23
C ALA A 139 6.11 -11.85 -18.14
N LEU A 140 6.61 -13.09 -17.98
CA LEU A 140 5.79 -14.30 -17.83
C LEU A 140 5.18 -14.41 -16.42
N THR A 141 4.43 -13.39 -16.02
CA THR A 141 3.86 -13.18 -14.67
C THR A 141 2.77 -14.19 -14.30
N PHE A 142 2.30 -15.00 -15.24
CA PHE A 142 1.31 -16.06 -15.02
C PHE A 142 1.92 -17.35 -14.41
N LEU A 143 3.24 -17.44 -14.31
CA LEU A 143 3.91 -18.65 -13.82
C LEU A 143 3.79 -18.79 -12.27
N PRO A 144 3.72 -20.01 -11.73
CA PRO A 144 3.75 -20.26 -10.28
C PRO A 144 5.03 -19.75 -9.63
N ASP A 145 4.99 -19.41 -8.34
CA ASP A 145 6.06 -18.69 -7.63
C ASP A 145 7.47 -19.26 -7.84
N PHE A 146 7.66 -20.57 -7.60
CA PHE A 146 8.97 -21.19 -7.78
C PHE A 146 9.49 -21.07 -9.22
N LEU A 147 8.62 -21.34 -10.20
CA LEU A 147 8.98 -21.29 -11.61
C LEU A 147 9.22 -19.84 -12.08
N TYR A 148 8.41 -18.90 -11.62
CA TYR A 148 8.58 -17.49 -11.90
C TYR A 148 9.91 -16.96 -11.35
N THR A 149 10.30 -17.38 -10.15
CA THR A 149 11.58 -17.03 -9.52
C THR A 149 12.78 -17.45 -10.40
N ILE A 150 12.74 -18.67 -10.93
CA ILE A 150 13.79 -19.16 -11.85
C ILE A 150 13.79 -18.34 -13.14
N VAL A 151 12.61 -18.14 -13.72
CA VAL A 151 12.42 -17.44 -14.99
C VAL A 151 12.85 -15.98 -14.89
N VAL A 152 12.50 -15.27 -13.82
CA VAL A 152 12.89 -13.87 -13.62
C VAL A 152 14.39 -13.74 -13.38
N PHE A 153 15.00 -14.67 -12.63
CA PHE A 153 16.45 -14.73 -12.44
C PHE A 153 17.19 -14.96 -13.76
N VAL A 154 16.75 -15.94 -14.56
CA VAL A 154 17.28 -16.19 -15.91
C VAL A 154 17.06 -14.98 -16.81
N GLY A 155 15.90 -14.33 -16.72
CA GLY A 155 15.58 -13.12 -17.46
C GLY A 155 16.52 -11.96 -17.14
N PHE A 156 16.85 -11.73 -15.87
CA PHE A 156 17.85 -10.75 -15.44
C PHE A 156 19.24 -11.08 -15.98
N ILE A 157 19.66 -12.34 -15.94
CA ILE A 157 20.95 -12.77 -16.53
C ILE A 157 20.98 -12.47 -18.02
N LEU A 158 19.96 -12.88 -18.77
CA LEU A 158 19.88 -12.64 -20.21
C LEU A 158 19.88 -11.14 -20.52
N PHE A 159 19.12 -10.35 -19.76
CA PHE A 159 19.17 -8.89 -19.88
C PHE A 159 20.60 -8.38 -19.70
N GLY A 160 21.31 -8.81 -18.64
CA GLY A 160 22.67 -8.38 -18.40
C GLY A 160 23.66 -8.82 -19.50
N LEU A 161 23.52 -10.06 -19.99
CA LEU A 161 24.35 -10.59 -21.08
C LEU A 161 24.15 -9.79 -22.37
N GLY A 162 22.89 -9.52 -22.70
CA GLY A 162 22.51 -8.77 -23.89
C GLY A 162 23.03 -7.34 -23.85
N LEU A 163 22.83 -6.65 -22.72
CA LEU A 163 23.29 -5.28 -22.52
C LEU A 163 24.83 -5.19 -22.55
N GLY A 164 25.53 -6.09 -21.86
CA GLY A 164 26.99 -6.11 -21.84
C GLY A 164 27.60 -6.40 -23.23
N MET A 165 26.99 -7.28 -24.01
CA MET A 165 27.42 -7.56 -25.39
C MET A 165 27.17 -6.38 -26.33
N TYR A 166 26.14 -5.57 -26.05
CA TYR A 166 25.76 -4.42 -26.86
C TYR A 166 26.56 -3.14 -26.56
N ALA A 167 26.85 -2.86 -25.28
CA ALA A 167 27.28 -1.55 -24.81
C ALA A 167 28.58 -1.04 -25.47
N THR A 168 29.65 -1.85 -25.41
CA THR A 168 30.95 -1.48 -25.99
C THR A 168 30.88 -1.34 -27.51
N PRO A 169 30.30 -2.32 -28.26
CA PRO A 169 30.20 -2.19 -29.72
C PRO A 169 29.36 -1.01 -30.20
N SER A 170 28.30 -0.66 -29.46
CA SER A 170 27.47 0.52 -29.79
C SER A 170 28.25 1.82 -29.57
N THR A 171 28.95 1.95 -28.45
CA THR A 171 29.75 3.14 -28.14
C THR A 171 30.87 3.33 -29.14
N ASP A 172 31.62 2.26 -29.45
CA ASP A 172 32.70 2.29 -30.44
C ASP A 172 32.18 2.64 -31.83
N THR A 173 31.02 2.09 -32.23
CA THR A 173 30.40 2.44 -33.52
C THR A 173 30.03 3.92 -33.58
N ALA A 174 29.48 4.48 -32.49
CA ALA A 174 29.11 5.89 -32.43
C ALA A 174 30.34 6.81 -32.51
N VAL A 175 31.43 6.46 -31.82
CA VAL A 175 32.67 7.24 -31.82
C VAL A 175 33.40 7.12 -33.17
N ALA A 176 33.55 5.91 -33.71
CA ALA A 176 34.28 5.66 -34.95
C ALA A 176 33.54 6.15 -36.21
N ALA A 177 32.20 6.27 -36.16
CA ALA A 177 31.40 6.78 -37.26
C ALA A 177 31.33 8.32 -37.29
N ALA A 178 31.82 8.99 -36.25
CA ALA A 178 31.84 10.45 -36.16
C ALA A 178 33.03 11.04 -36.94
N PRO A 179 32.88 12.21 -37.59
CA PRO A 179 34.01 12.93 -38.18
C PRO A 179 35.05 13.30 -37.11
N ASP A 180 36.34 13.23 -37.42
CA ASP A 180 37.45 13.46 -36.47
C ASP A 180 37.35 14.79 -35.70
N HIS A 181 36.82 15.84 -36.34
CA HIS A 181 36.64 17.16 -35.75
C HIS A 181 35.34 17.32 -34.93
N LYS A 182 34.51 16.27 -34.82
CA LYS A 182 33.19 16.28 -34.15
C LYS A 182 32.96 15.10 -33.20
N VAL A 183 34.01 14.35 -32.89
CA VAL A 183 33.91 13.19 -31.98
C VAL A 183 33.32 13.58 -30.62
N GLY A 184 33.68 14.76 -30.09
CA GLY A 184 33.12 15.28 -28.84
C GLY A 184 31.61 15.55 -28.91
N GLU A 185 31.14 16.19 -29.98
CA GLU A 185 29.70 16.46 -30.20
C GLU A 185 28.91 15.15 -30.36
N ALA A 186 29.46 14.21 -31.15
CA ALA A 186 28.85 12.90 -31.39
C ALA A 186 28.76 12.07 -30.10
N SER A 187 29.83 12.03 -29.29
CA SER A 187 29.83 11.36 -27.99
C SER A 187 28.82 12.01 -27.02
N GLY A 188 28.73 13.35 -27.03
CA GLY A 188 27.74 14.09 -26.24
C GLY A 188 26.30 13.71 -26.59
N ILE A 189 25.96 13.72 -27.88
CA ILE A 189 24.62 13.33 -28.37
C ILE A 189 24.32 11.86 -28.04
N TYR A 190 25.30 10.96 -28.21
CA TYR A 190 25.13 9.55 -27.86
C TYR A 190 24.83 9.36 -26.36
N LYS A 191 25.57 10.05 -25.48
CA LYS A 191 25.35 10.00 -24.03
C LYS A 191 24.01 10.63 -23.61
N MET A 192 23.61 11.72 -24.28
CA MET A 192 22.27 12.29 -24.13
C MET A 192 21.18 11.28 -24.51
N ALA A 193 21.35 10.54 -25.61
CA ALA A 193 20.39 9.53 -26.04
C ALA A 193 20.21 8.41 -25.00
N SER A 194 21.30 7.93 -24.39
CA SER A 194 21.23 6.96 -23.28
C SER A 194 20.49 7.53 -22.07
N SER A 195 20.87 8.73 -21.62
CA SER A 195 20.28 9.38 -20.44
C SER A 195 18.78 9.65 -20.63
N LEU A 196 18.40 10.12 -21.82
CA LEU A 196 17.02 10.39 -22.20
C LEU A 196 16.21 9.10 -22.29
N GLY A 197 16.76 8.05 -22.90
CA GLY A 197 16.12 6.74 -22.98
C GLY A 197 15.79 6.20 -21.59
N ASN A 198 16.78 6.21 -20.69
CA ASN A 198 16.60 5.78 -19.29
C ASN A 198 15.50 6.59 -18.58
N ALA A 199 15.57 7.92 -18.65
CA ALA A 199 14.58 8.79 -18.01
C ALA A 199 13.14 8.53 -18.51
N PHE A 200 12.92 8.37 -19.82
CA PHE A 200 11.61 8.01 -20.35
C PHE A 200 11.17 6.62 -19.91
N GLY A 201 12.08 5.64 -19.97
CA GLY A 201 11.80 4.27 -19.53
C GLY A 201 11.34 4.22 -18.08
N VAL A 202 12.10 4.85 -17.19
CA VAL A 202 11.77 4.96 -15.77
C VAL A 202 10.47 5.71 -15.54
N ALA A 203 10.27 6.88 -16.17
CA ALA A 203 9.07 7.68 -15.96
C ALA A 203 7.80 6.96 -16.42
N ILE A 204 7.80 6.33 -17.61
CA ILE A 204 6.65 5.58 -18.12
C ILE A 204 6.38 4.37 -17.23
N SER A 205 7.42 3.59 -16.90
CA SER A 205 7.27 2.43 -16.04
C SER A 205 6.81 2.79 -14.63
N ALA A 206 7.28 3.89 -14.07
CA ALA A 206 6.88 4.36 -12.76
C ALA A 206 5.44 4.89 -12.78
N ALA A 207 5.06 5.71 -13.76
CA ALA A 207 3.69 6.21 -13.88
C ALA A 207 2.68 5.07 -14.02
N VAL A 208 2.96 4.08 -14.89
CA VAL A 208 2.07 2.92 -15.12
C VAL A 208 2.00 1.99 -13.91
N PHE A 209 3.05 1.91 -13.08
CA PHE A 209 3.11 0.97 -11.96
C PHE A 209 2.79 1.61 -10.59
N TYR A 210 2.98 2.92 -10.44
CA TYR A 210 2.76 3.70 -9.22
C TYR A 210 1.64 4.74 -9.37
N GLY A 211 0.63 4.51 -10.22
CA GLY A 211 -0.58 5.36 -10.28
C GLY A 211 -1.34 5.49 -8.96
N ASN A 212 -0.92 4.75 -7.93
CA ASN A 212 -1.39 4.82 -6.55
C ASN A 212 -0.38 5.59 -5.70
N LYS A 213 -0.87 6.40 -4.75
CA LYS A 213 -0.17 7.36 -3.84
C LYS A 213 -0.46 8.84 -4.08
N ASP A 214 -1.56 9.20 -4.73
CA ASP A 214 -1.96 10.60 -4.91
C ASP A 214 -3.00 11.02 -3.85
N VAL A 215 -2.53 11.26 -2.62
CA VAL A 215 -3.33 11.91 -1.57
C VAL A 215 -2.85 13.35 -1.41
N ARG A 216 -3.79 14.29 -1.47
CA ARG A 216 -3.52 15.73 -1.41
C ARG A 216 -4.32 16.38 -0.30
N ILE A 217 -3.74 17.39 0.34
CA ILE A 217 -4.46 18.30 1.23
C ILE A 217 -4.97 19.47 0.39
N GLU A 218 -6.30 19.62 0.33
CA GLU A 218 -6.97 20.66 -0.45
C GLU A 218 -8.14 21.26 0.32
N GLU A 219 -8.50 22.51 -0.02
CA GLU A 219 -9.72 23.13 0.48
C GLU A 219 -10.93 22.50 -0.24
N ARG A 220 -11.96 22.12 0.53
CA ARG A 220 -13.23 21.61 0.02
C ARG A 220 -14.42 22.26 0.71
N ASP A 221 -15.52 22.35 -0.03
CA ASP A 221 -16.81 22.74 0.52
C ASP A 221 -17.33 21.67 1.48
N VAL A 222 -17.79 22.10 2.65
CA VAL A 222 -18.41 21.22 3.65
C VAL A 222 -19.79 20.79 3.15
N LYS A 223 -20.13 19.49 3.32
CA LYS A 223 -21.47 18.98 2.99
C LYS A 223 -22.56 19.78 3.71
N PRO A 224 -23.70 20.07 3.05
CA PRO A 224 -24.81 20.75 3.71
C PRO A 224 -25.38 19.88 4.84
N VAL A 225 -25.80 20.53 5.92
CA VAL A 225 -26.45 19.86 7.06
C VAL A 225 -27.93 19.68 6.73
N ASN A 226 -28.38 18.43 6.56
CA ASN A 226 -29.81 18.15 6.38
C ASN A 226 -30.56 18.16 7.71
N ASP A 227 -31.88 18.03 7.65
CA ASP A 227 -32.76 18.15 8.81
C ASP A 227 -32.44 17.19 9.96
N ASN A 228 -31.90 15.99 9.68
CA ASN A 228 -31.57 14.96 10.69
C ASN A 228 -30.06 14.81 10.91
N ASP A 229 -29.25 15.71 10.34
CA ASP A 229 -27.80 15.59 10.37
C ASP A 229 -27.18 16.39 11.51
N VAL A 230 -26.05 15.90 11.98
CA VAL A 230 -25.18 16.54 12.97
C VAL A 230 -23.87 16.87 12.25
N LYS A 231 -23.50 18.15 12.24
CA LYS A 231 -22.19 18.59 11.79
C LYS A 231 -21.24 18.57 12.96
N VAL A 232 -20.18 17.78 12.83
CA VAL A 232 -19.14 17.59 13.82
C VAL A 232 -17.89 18.32 13.32
N ARG A 233 -17.33 19.20 14.16
CA ARG A 233 -15.96 19.70 13.99
C ARG A 233 -15.00 18.61 14.47
N VAL A 234 -14.26 18.02 13.54
CA VAL A 234 -13.38 16.89 13.82
C VAL A 234 -12.19 17.37 14.66
N SER A 235 -11.91 16.68 15.75
CA SER A 235 -10.76 16.98 16.61
C SER A 235 -9.58 16.06 16.32
N TRP A 236 -9.83 14.75 16.34
CA TRP A 236 -8.83 13.72 16.09
C TRP A 236 -9.37 12.68 15.13
N SER A 237 -8.53 12.27 14.18
CA SER A 237 -8.80 11.13 13.29
C SER A 237 -7.62 10.17 13.29
N GLY A 238 -7.87 8.88 13.44
CA GLY A 238 -6.88 7.81 13.39
C GLY A 238 -6.61 7.34 11.97
N ILE A 239 -5.37 6.98 11.70
CA ILE A 239 -4.99 6.33 10.44
C ILE A 239 -5.15 4.81 10.61
N CYS A 240 -5.98 4.19 9.77
CA CYS A 240 -6.16 2.75 9.73
C CYS A 240 -5.25 2.09 8.68
N GLY A 241 -5.01 0.78 8.85
CA GLY A 241 -4.33 -0.02 7.82
C GLY A 241 -5.09 -0.04 6.49
N THR A 242 -6.41 0.14 6.52
CA THR A 242 -7.22 0.27 5.29
C THR A 242 -6.92 1.57 4.55
N ASP A 243 -6.78 2.71 5.24
CA ASP A 243 -6.38 3.97 4.59
C ASP A 243 -4.99 3.84 3.94
N LEU A 244 -4.08 3.12 4.62
CA LEU A 244 -2.75 2.82 4.07
C LEU A 244 -2.82 1.90 2.85
N HIS A 245 -3.66 0.86 2.87
CA HIS A 245 -3.86 0.01 1.70
C HIS A 245 -4.47 0.77 0.52
N GLU A 246 -5.44 1.66 0.75
CA GLU A 246 -5.97 2.53 -0.30
C GLU A 246 -4.86 3.44 -0.88
N TYR A 247 -3.99 3.99 -0.03
CA TYR A 247 -2.86 4.82 -0.47
C TYR A 247 -1.79 4.03 -1.25
N GLU A 248 -1.38 2.85 -0.76
CA GLU A 248 -0.25 2.11 -1.33
C GLU A 248 -0.62 1.21 -2.51
N ILE A 249 -1.80 0.58 -2.46
CA ILE A 249 -2.21 -0.48 -3.39
C ILE A 249 -3.62 -0.27 -3.97
N GLY A 250 -4.34 0.77 -3.57
CA GLY A 250 -5.72 1.04 -3.97
C GLY A 250 -5.92 1.27 -5.47
N PRO A 251 -7.13 1.62 -5.91
CA PRO A 251 -8.37 1.60 -5.15
C PRO A 251 -8.82 0.18 -4.80
N LEU A 252 -9.16 -0.08 -3.53
CA LEU A 252 -9.70 -1.37 -3.07
C LEU A 252 -11.20 -1.30 -2.76
N LEU A 253 -11.59 -0.32 -1.96
CA LEU A 253 -12.96 -0.04 -1.50
C LEU A 253 -13.46 1.29 -2.05
N VAL A 254 -12.55 2.27 -2.20
CA VAL A 254 -12.83 3.55 -2.87
C VAL A 254 -13.30 3.30 -4.29
N GLN A 255 -14.51 3.74 -4.59
CA GLN A 255 -15.06 3.59 -5.94
C GLN A 255 -14.46 4.62 -6.88
N VAL A 256 -13.85 4.18 -7.98
CA VAL A 256 -13.25 5.08 -8.99
C VAL A 256 -14.02 5.04 -10.31
N ASP A 257 -14.40 3.84 -10.77
CA ASP A 257 -15.03 3.65 -12.08
C ASP A 257 -16.53 3.98 -12.11
N LYS A 258 -17.22 3.77 -10.98
CA LYS A 258 -18.68 3.91 -10.87
C LYS A 258 -19.06 4.38 -9.47
N PRO A 259 -20.15 5.14 -9.29
CA PRO A 259 -20.59 5.54 -7.96
C PRO A 259 -20.96 4.33 -7.08
N HIS A 260 -20.67 4.44 -5.79
CA HIS A 260 -21.11 3.46 -4.80
C HIS A 260 -22.65 3.40 -4.76
N PRO A 261 -23.28 2.20 -4.78
CA PRO A 261 -24.73 2.09 -4.95
C PRO A 261 -25.58 2.79 -3.88
N MET A 262 -25.09 2.86 -2.64
CA MET A 262 -25.84 3.48 -1.54
C MET A 262 -25.62 4.99 -1.43
N THR A 263 -24.40 5.46 -1.65
CA THR A 263 -24.03 6.87 -1.42
C THR A 263 -24.13 7.70 -2.69
N GLY A 264 -24.05 7.06 -3.87
CA GLY A 264 -23.96 7.76 -5.15
C GLY A 264 -22.64 8.51 -5.34
N GLU A 265 -21.64 8.26 -4.48
CA GLU A 265 -20.34 8.93 -4.50
C GLU A 265 -19.25 8.03 -5.08
N GLN A 266 -18.21 8.66 -5.62
CA GLN A 266 -16.98 8.04 -6.12
C GLN A 266 -15.82 9.00 -5.93
N ALA A 267 -14.59 8.52 -6.12
CA ALA A 267 -13.39 9.33 -6.10
C ALA A 267 -13.51 10.58 -6.99
N PRO A 268 -12.94 11.72 -6.55
CA PRO A 268 -12.12 11.91 -5.35
C PRO A 268 -12.95 12.01 -4.05
N LEU A 269 -12.54 11.25 -3.01
CA LEU A 269 -13.15 11.24 -1.66
C LEU A 269 -12.12 11.66 -0.60
N VAL A 270 -12.60 12.25 0.49
CA VAL A 270 -11.79 12.45 1.70
C VAL A 270 -11.62 11.11 2.44
N LEU A 271 -10.41 10.76 2.86
CA LEU A 271 -10.13 9.53 3.63
C LEU A 271 -10.37 9.71 5.14
N GLY A 272 -10.19 8.62 5.91
CA GLY A 272 -10.23 8.62 7.37
C GLY A 272 -11.60 8.26 7.93
N HIS A 273 -11.65 7.24 8.79
CA HIS A 273 -12.90 6.67 9.31
C HIS A 273 -12.91 6.47 10.83
N GLU A 274 -11.83 6.82 11.54
CA GLU A 274 -11.70 6.58 12.98
C GLU A 274 -11.62 7.92 13.72
N PHE A 275 -12.72 8.55 14.14
CA PHE A 275 -12.64 9.94 14.60
C PHE A 275 -13.59 10.35 15.71
N SER A 276 -13.18 11.42 16.39
CA SER A 276 -13.93 12.10 17.45
C SER A 276 -13.95 13.61 17.20
N GLY A 277 -14.90 14.30 17.82
CA GLY A 277 -15.02 15.74 17.68
C GLY A 277 -16.09 16.36 18.55
N VAL A 278 -16.47 17.59 18.19
CA VAL A 278 -17.46 18.39 18.89
C VAL A 278 -18.55 18.79 17.92
N VAL A 279 -19.82 18.69 18.34
CA VAL A 279 -20.96 19.13 17.53
C VAL A 279 -20.88 20.64 17.29
N GLU A 280 -20.85 21.05 16.03
CA GLU A 280 -20.80 22.45 15.60
C GLU A 280 -22.20 23.00 15.28
N GLU A 281 -23.01 22.19 14.61
CA GLU A 281 -24.34 22.53 14.12
C GLU A 281 -25.21 21.27 14.06
N VAL A 282 -26.53 21.42 14.24
CA VAL A 282 -27.50 20.33 14.16
C VAL A 282 -28.66 20.70 13.25
N GLY A 283 -29.17 19.71 12.51
CA GLY A 283 -30.38 19.82 11.72
C GLY A 283 -31.62 20.04 12.57
N LYS A 284 -32.68 20.58 11.95
CA LYS A 284 -33.90 21.02 12.66
C LYS A 284 -34.68 19.90 13.37
N ASN A 285 -34.50 18.65 12.97
CA ASN A 285 -35.15 17.48 13.54
C ASN A 285 -34.25 16.71 14.52
N VAL A 286 -32.98 17.11 14.68
CA VAL A 286 -32.07 16.47 15.62
C VAL A 286 -32.55 16.72 17.05
N THR A 287 -32.63 15.66 17.84
CA THR A 287 -33.11 15.74 19.23
C THR A 287 -32.11 15.23 20.25
N LYS A 288 -31.14 14.43 19.82
CA LYS A 288 -30.17 13.76 20.70
C LYS A 288 -28.95 14.61 21.04
N PHE A 289 -28.65 15.61 20.22
CA PHE A 289 -27.42 16.40 20.29
C PHE A 289 -27.67 17.89 20.19
N LYS A 290 -26.74 18.68 20.75
CA LYS A 290 -26.67 20.14 20.61
C LYS A 290 -25.23 20.58 20.38
N LYS A 291 -25.05 21.80 19.89
CA LYS A 291 -23.72 22.42 19.73
C LYS A 291 -22.92 22.33 21.03
N GLY A 292 -21.66 21.94 20.92
CA GLY A 292 -20.73 21.75 22.04
C GLY A 292 -20.70 20.33 22.61
N ASP A 293 -21.63 19.45 22.24
CA ASP A 293 -21.57 18.06 22.69
C ASP A 293 -20.35 17.35 22.07
N ARG A 294 -19.64 16.57 22.89
CA ARG A 294 -18.49 15.76 22.48
C ARG A 294 -18.99 14.42 21.95
N VAL A 295 -18.48 14.01 20.80
CA VAL A 295 -19.02 12.85 20.08
C VAL A 295 -17.95 12.04 19.36
N VAL A 296 -18.27 10.78 19.10
CA VAL A 296 -17.65 9.94 18.08
C VAL A 296 -18.71 9.60 17.04
N VAL A 297 -18.29 9.31 15.82
CA VAL A 297 -19.19 8.95 14.73
C VAL A 297 -18.90 7.51 14.32
N ASN A 298 -19.93 6.68 14.28
CA ASN A 298 -19.86 5.37 13.67
C ASN A 298 -19.82 5.55 12.14
N PRO A 299 -18.68 5.29 11.47
CA PRO A 299 -18.52 5.56 10.04
C PRO A 299 -19.32 4.57 9.19
N VAL A 300 -19.76 3.44 9.76
CA VAL A 300 -20.47 2.38 9.05
C VAL A 300 -21.98 2.62 9.08
N VAL A 301 -22.59 2.62 7.91
CA VAL A 301 -24.04 2.70 7.71
C VAL A 301 -24.49 1.51 6.89
N THR A 302 -25.48 0.78 7.41
CA THR A 302 -26.06 -0.38 6.71
C THR A 302 -27.42 -0.02 6.10
N SER A 303 -27.92 -0.87 5.21
CA SER A 303 -29.16 -0.61 4.46
C SER A 303 -30.45 -0.61 5.30
N GLY A 304 -30.43 -1.28 6.46
CA GLY A 304 -31.60 -1.57 7.29
C GLY A 304 -32.55 -2.62 6.70
N LYS A 305 -32.17 -3.30 5.61
CA LYS A 305 -33.02 -4.29 4.92
C LYS A 305 -32.94 -5.69 5.54
N HIS A 306 -31.89 -5.97 6.30
CA HIS A 306 -31.69 -7.23 7.01
C HIS A 306 -31.64 -7.00 8.53
N ALA A 307 -31.59 -8.11 9.29
CA ALA A 307 -31.43 -8.01 10.74
C ALA A 307 -30.09 -7.32 11.09
N PRO A 308 -30.05 -6.44 12.12
CA PRO A 308 -28.87 -5.61 12.41
C PRO A 308 -27.55 -6.37 12.52
N GLU A 309 -27.60 -7.60 13.03
CA GLU A 309 -26.45 -8.48 13.23
C GLU A 309 -25.82 -8.99 11.92
N VAL A 310 -26.58 -9.02 10.81
CA VAL A 310 -26.12 -9.55 9.51
C VAL A 310 -26.13 -8.52 8.38
N ASP A 311 -26.78 -7.37 8.54
CA ASP A 311 -27.01 -6.39 7.47
C ASP A 311 -25.69 -5.88 6.84
N ARG A 312 -24.64 -5.75 7.65
CA ARG A 312 -23.28 -5.37 7.18
C ARG A 312 -22.66 -6.34 6.18
N TYR A 313 -23.13 -7.59 6.09
CA TYR A 313 -22.64 -8.56 5.12
C TYR A 313 -23.36 -8.48 3.76
N TYR A 314 -24.43 -7.69 3.66
CA TYR A 314 -25.22 -7.55 2.44
C TYR A 314 -25.02 -6.18 1.79
N GLU A 315 -25.28 -5.10 2.53
CA GLU A 315 -25.30 -3.76 1.97
C GLU A 315 -24.94 -2.73 3.05
N PHE A 316 -23.75 -2.15 2.92
CA PHE A 316 -23.23 -1.11 3.80
C PHE A 316 -22.37 -0.11 3.03
N TYR A 317 -22.12 1.04 3.64
CA TYR A 317 -21.04 1.95 3.27
C TYR A 317 -20.28 2.37 4.50
N SER A 318 -19.05 2.84 4.29
CA SER A 318 -18.21 3.44 5.34
C SER A 318 -17.76 4.82 4.89
N ALA A 319 -17.87 5.82 5.78
CA ALA A 319 -17.17 7.09 5.64
C ALA A 319 -15.66 6.85 5.44
N GLY A 320 -14.98 7.74 4.72
CA GLY A 320 -13.56 7.62 4.40
C GLY A 320 -13.20 6.59 3.33
N LEU A 321 -14.16 5.78 2.86
CA LEU A 321 -13.94 4.71 1.89
C LEU A 321 -14.98 4.74 0.75
N HIS A 322 -16.26 4.94 1.08
CA HIS A 322 -17.37 4.94 0.12
C HIS A 322 -18.08 6.30 0.02
N THR A 323 -17.73 7.22 0.90
CA THR A 323 -18.12 8.63 0.96
C THR A 323 -17.01 9.39 1.68
N ASP A 324 -17.01 10.72 1.61
CA ASP A 324 -16.05 11.56 2.32
C ASP A 324 -15.92 11.18 3.81
N GLY A 325 -14.67 11.18 4.29
CA GLY A 325 -14.25 10.83 5.64
C GLY A 325 -13.84 12.01 6.49
N SER A 326 -13.00 11.73 7.48
CA SER A 326 -12.71 12.61 8.63
C SER A 326 -11.34 13.27 8.61
N PHE A 327 -10.51 13.07 7.58
CA PHE A 327 -9.33 13.92 7.35
C PHE A 327 -9.74 15.30 6.78
N ALA A 328 -10.73 15.92 7.42
CA ALA A 328 -11.32 17.21 7.06
C ALA A 328 -11.87 17.90 8.32
N GLU A 329 -11.87 19.24 8.33
CA GLU A 329 -12.27 20.06 9.50
C GLU A 329 -13.68 19.74 10.01
N TYR A 330 -14.59 19.41 9.11
CA TYR A 330 -15.97 19.09 9.43
C TYR A 330 -16.41 17.77 8.80
N PHE A 331 -17.18 17.02 9.56
CA PHE A 331 -17.89 15.83 9.10
C PHE A 331 -19.39 15.99 9.34
N VAL A 332 -20.22 15.52 8.42
CA VAL A 332 -21.69 15.56 8.56
C VAL A 332 -22.20 14.13 8.55
N ALA A 333 -22.91 13.75 9.62
CA ALA A 333 -23.48 12.42 9.79
C ALA A 333 -24.95 12.52 10.20
N ASN A 334 -25.75 11.50 9.91
CA ASN A 334 -27.09 11.39 10.49
C ASN A 334 -26.99 11.22 12.03
N GLU A 335 -27.93 11.78 12.81
CA GLU A 335 -27.90 11.67 14.28
C GLU A 335 -27.84 10.23 14.81
N ASP A 336 -28.33 9.24 14.06
CA ASP A 336 -28.30 7.83 14.44
C ASP A 336 -26.88 7.21 14.40
N ASN A 337 -25.96 7.83 13.66
CA ASN A 337 -24.56 7.42 13.58
C ASN A 337 -23.67 8.11 14.61
N VAL A 338 -24.18 9.12 15.32
CA VAL A 338 -23.42 9.88 16.29
C VAL A 338 -23.62 9.30 17.69
N VAL A 339 -22.54 9.18 18.45
CA VAL A 339 -22.56 8.64 19.82
C VAL A 339 -21.89 9.63 20.77
N PRO A 340 -22.51 9.98 21.91
CA PRO A 340 -21.95 10.94 22.85
C PRO A 340 -20.71 10.37 23.55
N VAL A 341 -19.73 11.25 23.78
CA VAL A 341 -18.51 10.98 24.53
C VAL A 341 -18.59 11.68 25.89
N PRO A 342 -18.48 10.94 27.00
CA PRO A 342 -18.45 11.55 28.33
C PRO A 342 -17.27 12.50 28.54
N ASP A 343 -17.45 13.50 29.41
CA ASP A 343 -16.45 14.55 29.61
C ASP A 343 -15.09 14.04 30.12
N ASN A 344 -15.09 12.91 30.83
CA ASN A 344 -13.89 12.30 31.39
C ASN A 344 -13.09 11.43 30.39
N LEU A 345 -13.57 11.23 29.15
CA LEU A 345 -12.83 10.51 28.10
C LEU A 345 -12.22 11.51 27.11
N PRO A 346 -10.90 11.77 27.10
CA PRO A 346 -10.25 12.68 26.15
C PRO A 346 -10.55 12.34 24.67
N LEU A 347 -10.68 13.37 23.81
CA LEU A 347 -11.09 13.17 22.40
C LEU A 347 -10.08 12.38 21.57
N ASP A 348 -8.78 12.53 21.83
CA ASP A 348 -7.73 11.71 21.21
C ASP A 348 -7.93 10.21 21.49
N LYS A 349 -8.24 9.86 22.75
CA LYS A 349 -8.61 8.48 23.10
C LYS A 349 -9.95 8.07 22.51
N ALA A 350 -10.93 8.98 22.45
CA ALA A 350 -12.23 8.69 21.87
C ALA A 350 -12.14 8.35 20.37
N ALA A 351 -11.13 8.87 19.64
CA ALA A 351 -10.90 8.48 18.25
C ALA A 351 -10.57 6.98 18.10
N LEU A 352 -10.15 6.30 19.18
CA LEU A 352 -9.89 4.85 19.19
C LEU A 352 -11.15 4.00 19.31
N VAL A 353 -12.34 4.59 19.46
CA VAL A 353 -13.61 3.83 19.59
C VAL A 353 -13.82 2.92 18.39
N GLU A 354 -13.59 3.42 17.18
CA GLU A 354 -13.75 2.64 15.93
C GLU A 354 -12.87 1.38 15.91
N PRO A 355 -11.53 1.46 16.02
CA PRO A 355 -10.69 0.27 15.93
C PRO A 355 -10.86 -0.65 17.14
N LEU A 356 -11.19 -0.11 18.32
CA LEU A 356 -11.53 -0.91 19.48
C LEU A 356 -12.84 -1.69 19.29
N SER A 357 -13.79 -1.14 18.53
CA SER A 357 -15.06 -1.82 18.23
C SER A 357 -14.87 -3.04 17.34
N VAL A 358 -13.95 -2.97 16.38
CA VAL A 358 -13.53 -4.14 15.58
C VAL A 358 -13.02 -5.25 16.49
N ALA A 359 -12.12 -4.90 17.41
CA ALA A 359 -11.57 -5.85 18.37
C ALA A 359 -12.62 -6.39 19.36
N ALA A 360 -13.48 -5.54 19.90
CA ALA A 360 -14.54 -5.93 20.83
C ALA A 360 -15.56 -6.85 20.16
N GLN A 361 -15.90 -6.61 18.88
CA GLN A 361 -16.74 -7.53 18.13
C GLN A 361 -16.03 -8.88 17.96
N ALA A 362 -14.76 -8.91 17.58
CA ALA A 362 -14.01 -10.15 17.44
C ALA A 362 -13.94 -10.96 18.74
N VAL A 363 -13.73 -10.31 19.88
CA VAL A 363 -13.74 -10.94 21.21
C VAL A 363 -15.15 -11.45 21.57
N LYS A 364 -16.20 -10.74 21.19
CA LYS A 364 -17.60 -11.19 21.32
C LYS A 364 -17.87 -12.44 20.47
N GLU A 365 -17.43 -12.46 19.20
CA GLU A 365 -17.55 -13.65 18.32
C GLU A 365 -16.76 -14.86 18.83
N ALA A 366 -15.67 -14.60 19.57
CA ALA A 366 -14.88 -15.63 20.24
C ALA A 366 -15.55 -16.18 21.51
N GLU A 367 -16.70 -15.62 21.92
CA GLU A 367 -17.44 -15.95 23.13
C GLU A 367 -16.58 -15.92 24.41
N VAL A 368 -15.59 -15.02 24.48
CA VAL A 368 -14.67 -14.87 25.63
C VAL A 368 -15.44 -14.49 26.88
N LYS A 369 -15.12 -15.14 28.00
CA LYS A 369 -15.74 -14.94 29.31
C LYS A 369 -14.69 -14.64 30.38
N GLU A 370 -15.20 -14.19 31.53
CA GLU A 370 -14.40 -14.03 32.73
C GLU A 370 -13.67 -15.33 33.09
N GLY A 371 -12.34 -15.24 33.23
CA GLY A 371 -11.48 -16.38 33.58
C GLY A 371 -10.89 -17.14 32.38
N ASP A 372 -11.31 -16.86 31.15
CA ASP A 372 -10.84 -17.57 29.96
C ASP A 372 -9.37 -17.25 29.63
N SER A 373 -8.74 -18.19 28.94
CA SER A 373 -7.43 -18.07 28.29
C SER A 373 -7.60 -17.75 26.79
N VAL A 374 -6.90 -16.71 26.33
CA VAL A 374 -7.01 -16.17 24.97
C VAL A 374 -5.63 -16.10 24.32
N ALA A 375 -5.48 -16.67 23.12
CA ALA A 375 -4.30 -16.50 22.29
C ALA A 375 -4.56 -15.48 21.16
N VAL A 376 -3.69 -14.48 21.03
CA VAL A 376 -3.76 -13.44 20.00
C VAL A 376 -2.58 -13.59 19.06
N PHE A 377 -2.84 -14.03 17.84
CA PHE A 377 -1.81 -14.27 16.83
C PHE A 377 -1.64 -13.03 15.93
N GLY A 378 -0.67 -12.20 16.28
CA GLY A 378 -0.33 -10.91 15.70
C GLY A 378 -0.45 -9.79 16.72
N ALA A 379 0.61 -9.01 16.93
CA ALA A 379 0.66 -7.86 17.84
C ALA A 379 0.74 -6.52 17.09
N GLY A 380 0.18 -6.47 15.87
CA GLY A 380 -0.09 -5.23 15.16
C GLY A 380 -1.23 -4.42 15.82
N PRO A 381 -1.65 -3.29 15.24
CA PRO A 381 -2.62 -2.38 15.86
C PRO A 381 -3.91 -3.07 16.32
N ILE A 382 -4.55 -3.87 15.45
CA ILE A 382 -5.75 -4.63 15.81
C ILE A 382 -5.47 -5.68 16.89
N GLY A 383 -4.31 -6.35 16.86
CA GLY A 383 -3.92 -7.29 17.90
C GLY A 383 -3.82 -6.63 19.28
N LEU A 384 -3.27 -5.41 19.35
CA LEU A 384 -3.23 -4.63 20.59
C LEU A 384 -4.64 -4.29 21.09
N PHE A 385 -5.55 -3.88 20.20
CA PHE A 385 -6.95 -3.65 20.57
C PHE A 385 -7.68 -4.93 20.99
N VAL A 386 -7.38 -6.07 20.37
CA VAL A 386 -7.93 -7.38 20.77
C VAL A 386 -7.47 -7.77 22.17
N ILE A 387 -6.21 -7.51 22.54
CA ILE A 387 -5.72 -7.73 23.91
C ILE A 387 -6.50 -6.86 24.90
N VAL A 388 -6.71 -5.58 24.58
CA VAL A 388 -7.50 -4.65 25.41
C VAL A 388 -8.94 -5.14 25.56
N ALA A 389 -9.59 -5.50 24.45
CA ALA A 389 -10.96 -6.00 24.47
C ALA A 389 -11.10 -7.34 25.21
N ALA A 390 -10.14 -8.26 25.07
CA ALA A 390 -10.12 -9.53 25.79
C ALA A 390 -9.98 -9.31 27.30
N LYS A 391 -9.12 -8.36 27.71
CA LYS A 391 -8.98 -7.96 29.10
C LYS A 391 -10.28 -7.36 29.66
N ALA A 392 -10.91 -6.47 28.91
CA ALA A 392 -12.21 -5.88 29.28
C ALA A 392 -13.34 -6.93 29.36
N ALA A 393 -13.26 -8.00 28.56
CA ALA A 393 -14.18 -9.14 28.64
C ALA A 393 -13.90 -10.08 29.84
N GLY A 394 -12.85 -9.82 30.62
CA GLY A 394 -12.48 -10.59 31.81
C GLY A 394 -11.55 -11.78 31.55
N ALA A 395 -10.92 -11.86 30.38
CA ALA A 395 -9.91 -12.90 30.11
C ALA A 395 -8.79 -12.83 31.16
N LYS A 396 -8.46 -13.98 31.74
CA LYS A 396 -7.44 -14.08 32.80
C LYS A 396 -6.05 -14.22 32.23
N ASP A 397 -5.92 -15.01 31.17
CA ASP A 397 -4.64 -15.33 30.54
C ASP A 397 -4.69 -14.86 29.07
N ILE A 398 -3.87 -13.88 28.70
CA ILE A 398 -3.85 -13.30 27.34
C ILE A 398 -2.44 -13.45 26.77
N LEU A 399 -2.29 -14.39 25.82
CA LEU A 399 -1.01 -14.76 25.23
C LEU A 399 -0.88 -14.11 23.85
N ALA A 400 0.10 -13.22 23.66
CA ALA A 400 0.32 -12.55 22.37
C ALA A 400 1.53 -13.10 21.62
N PHE A 401 1.38 -13.28 20.31
CA PHE A 401 2.40 -13.88 19.44
C PHE A 401 2.69 -12.97 18.24
N ASP A 402 3.96 -12.68 17.98
CA ASP A 402 4.41 -11.88 16.84
C ASP A 402 5.86 -12.26 16.49
N LEU A 403 6.44 -11.63 15.46
CA LEU A 403 7.84 -11.73 15.08
C LEU A 403 8.67 -10.53 15.56
N SER A 404 8.03 -9.41 15.91
CA SER A 404 8.67 -8.19 16.41
C SER A 404 8.61 -8.11 17.94
N ASP A 405 9.79 -8.02 18.57
CA ASP A 405 9.90 -7.82 20.01
C ASP A 405 9.33 -6.46 20.44
N GLU A 406 9.46 -5.44 19.60
CA GLU A 406 8.91 -4.10 19.84
C GLU A 406 7.38 -4.12 19.94
N ARG A 407 6.71 -4.89 19.06
CA ARG A 407 5.26 -5.09 19.12
C ARG A 407 4.83 -5.90 20.32
N LEU A 408 5.60 -6.95 20.66
CA LEU A 408 5.33 -7.78 21.84
C LEU A 408 5.51 -7.01 23.14
N GLU A 409 6.44 -6.06 23.20
CA GLU A 409 6.60 -5.22 24.38
C GLU A 409 5.37 -4.31 24.59
N LYS A 410 4.82 -3.75 23.51
CA LYS A 410 3.54 -3.04 23.59
C LYS A 410 2.38 -3.94 23.99
N ALA A 411 2.33 -5.17 23.47
CA ALA A 411 1.31 -6.14 23.83
C ALA A 411 1.25 -6.33 25.36
N LYS A 412 2.40 -6.43 26.04
CA LYS A 412 2.45 -6.44 27.52
C LYS A 412 1.89 -5.17 28.13
N GLN A 413 2.29 -4.00 27.63
CA GLN A 413 1.88 -2.71 28.16
C GLN A 413 0.36 -2.47 28.09
N VAL A 414 -0.32 -3.07 27.09
CA VAL A 414 -1.78 -2.97 26.93
C VAL A 414 -2.56 -4.07 27.63
N GLY A 415 -1.88 -5.12 28.14
CA GLY A 415 -2.50 -6.12 29.01
C GLY A 415 -2.27 -7.59 28.69
N ALA A 416 -1.41 -7.92 27.73
CA ALA A 416 -1.03 -9.33 27.51
C ALA A 416 -0.29 -9.85 28.76
N THR A 417 -0.71 -11.01 29.27
CA THR A 417 -0.10 -11.64 30.44
C THR A 417 1.21 -12.34 30.09
N GLU A 418 1.28 -12.89 28.88
CA GLU A 418 2.48 -13.49 28.32
C GLU A 418 2.64 -13.13 26.85
N VAL A 419 3.88 -13.06 26.39
CA VAL A 419 4.19 -12.79 24.99
C VAL A 419 5.29 -13.72 24.49
N LEU A 420 5.27 -14.04 23.20
CA LEU A 420 6.27 -14.91 22.59
C LEU A 420 6.63 -14.44 21.18
N ASN A 421 7.94 -14.30 20.94
CA ASN A 421 8.47 -14.16 19.60
C ASN A 421 8.49 -15.53 18.90
N THR A 422 7.69 -15.69 17.85
CA THR A 422 7.50 -16.97 17.14
C THR A 422 8.60 -17.28 16.12
N LYS A 423 9.58 -16.38 15.96
CA LYS A 423 10.81 -16.66 15.20
C LYS A 423 11.68 -17.73 15.88
N ASP A 424 11.71 -17.71 17.21
CA ASP A 424 12.65 -18.51 18.00
C ASP A 424 12.01 -19.76 18.63
N LYS A 425 10.68 -19.75 18.81
CA LYS A 425 9.93 -20.78 19.54
C LYS A 425 8.57 -21.04 18.91
N ASP A 426 8.13 -22.29 18.99
CA ASP A 426 6.83 -22.72 18.49
C ASP A 426 5.69 -22.29 19.44
N ALA A 427 4.73 -21.54 18.91
CA ALA A 427 3.61 -21.00 19.69
C ALA A 427 2.69 -22.09 20.24
N VAL A 428 2.44 -23.15 19.47
CA VAL A 428 1.54 -24.23 19.86
C VAL A 428 2.12 -25.00 21.04
N ALA A 429 3.42 -25.33 20.99
CA ALA A 429 4.13 -25.97 22.11
C ALA A 429 4.12 -25.08 23.35
N PHE A 430 4.42 -23.78 23.19
CA PHE A 430 4.42 -22.82 24.30
C PHE A 430 3.05 -22.73 25.00
N ILE A 431 1.96 -22.73 24.23
CA ILE A 431 0.60 -22.77 24.76
C ILE A 431 0.34 -24.09 25.48
N LYS A 432 0.69 -25.24 24.88
CA LYS A 432 0.42 -26.56 25.45
C LYS A 432 1.21 -26.86 26.72
N GLU A 433 2.36 -26.21 26.93
CA GLU A 433 3.08 -26.29 28.20
C GLU A 433 2.31 -25.68 29.38
N ARG A 434 1.45 -24.69 29.12
CA ARG A 434 0.64 -23.98 30.13
C ARG A 434 -0.80 -24.47 30.19
N PHE A 435 -1.36 -24.73 29.02
CA PHE A 435 -2.72 -25.18 28.78
C PHE A 435 -2.64 -26.47 27.97
N PRO A 436 -2.45 -27.65 28.61
CA PRO A 436 -2.25 -28.91 27.90
C PRO A 436 -3.34 -29.26 26.88
N GLU A 437 -4.58 -28.83 27.16
CA GLU A 437 -5.73 -29.00 26.26
C GLU A 437 -5.87 -27.90 25.22
N GLY A 438 -5.10 -26.82 25.31
CA GLY A 438 -5.21 -25.59 24.51
C GLY A 438 -5.97 -24.46 25.22
N VAL A 439 -5.91 -23.26 24.64
CA VAL A 439 -6.63 -22.07 25.13
C VAL A 439 -8.14 -22.15 24.84
N ASP A 440 -8.93 -21.34 25.54
CA ASP A 440 -10.38 -21.23 25.35
C ASP A 440 -10.76 -20.58 24.02
N ALA A 441 -10.02 -19.54 23.64
CA ALA A 441 -10.21 -18.83 22.38
C ALA A 441 -8.88 -18.42 21.72
N SER A 442 -8.85 -18.42 20.39
CA SER A 442 -7.76 -17.86 19.60
C SER A 442 -8.28 -16.83 18.59
N LEU A 443 -7.60 -15.69 18.49
CA LEU A 443 -7.88 -14.65 17.51
C LEU A 443 -6.71 -14.57 16.51
N GLU A 444 -7.01 -14.82 15.24
CA GLU A 444 -6.07 -14.71 14.13
C GLU A 444 -6.16 -13.29 13.55
N VAL A 445 -5.15 -12.48 13.83
CA VAL A 445 -5.10 -11.05 13.46
C VAL A 445 -3.88 -10.70 12.59
N ALA A 446 -3.05 -11.69 12.24
CA ALA A 446 -1.83 -11.49 11.45
C ALA A 446 -2.03 -11.68 9.94
N GLY A 447 -3.04 -12.45 9.52
CA GLY A 447 -3.40 -12.58 8.10
C GLY A 447 -2.48 -13.51 7.32
N VAL A 448 -1.88 -14.50 7.99
CA VAL A 448 -0.94 -15.45 7.36
C VAL A 448 -1.23 -16.90 7.78
N LYS A 449 -0.85 -17.84 6.92
CA LYS A 449 -1.08 -19.27 7.16
C LYS A 449 -0.49 -19.79 8.49
N PRO A 450 0.76 -19.47 8.87
CA PRO A 450 1.33 -20.02 10.10
C PRO A 450 0.56 -19.64 11.38
N THR A 451 0.04 -18.41 11.45
CA THR A 451 -0.78 -17.96 12.58
C THR A 451 -2.16 -18.60 12.55
N PHE A 452 -2.77 -18.76 11.37
CA PHE A 452 -4.02 -19.49 11.19
C PHE A 452 -3.92 -20.95 11.66
N ASP A 453 -2.87 -21.66 11.22
CA ASP A 453 -2.63 -23.05 11.64
C ASP A 453 -2.38 -23.12 13.16
N SER A 454 -1.61 -22.18 13.71
CA SER A 454 -1.31 -22.14 15.14
C SER A 454 -2.57 -21.88 15.97
N ALA A 455 -3.45 -20.99 15.53
CA ALA A 455 -4.72 -20.69 16.19
C ALA A 455 -5.60 -21.94 16.30
N ILE A 456 -5.70 -22.74 15.23
CA ILE A 456 -6.48 -24.00 15.27
C ILE A 456 -5.81 -25.03 16.19
N ASN A 457 -4.49 -25.24 16.07
CA ASN A 457 -3.80 -26.33 16.75
C ASN A 457 -3.52 -26.07 18.25
N SER A 458 -3.70 -24.83 18.69
CA SER A 458 -3.49 -24.40 20.08
C SER A 458 -4.80 -24.13 20.85
N THR A 459 -5.95 -24.16 20.17
CA THR A 459 -7.26 -24.00 20.80
C THR A 459 -7.81 -25.35 21.22
N LYS A 460 -8.45 -25.39 22.40
CA LYS A 460 -9.03 -26.62 22.92
C LYS A 460 -10.22 -27.11 22.12
N PRO A 461 -10.55 -28.41 22.15
CA PRO A 461 -11.79 -28.91 21.56
C PRO A 461 -13.01 -28.15 22.09
N LYS A 462 -13.91 -27.76 21.18
CA LYS A 462 -15.07 -26.88 21.41
C LYS A 462 -14.75 -25.42 21.76
N GLY A 463 -13.47 -25.03 21.80
CA GLY A 463 -13.04 -23.63 21.88
C GLY A 463 -13.26 -22.88 20.56
N ASN A 464 -13.12 -21.56 20.60
CA ASN A 464 -13.41 -20.66 19.48
C ASN A 464 -12.13 -20.17 18.80
N VAL A 465 -12.08 -20.25 17.47
CA VAL A 465 -11.05 -19.64 16.64
C VAL A 465 -11.72 -18.61 15.74
N VAL A 466 -11.34 -17.33 15.89
CA VAL A 466 -11.91 -16.23 15.13
C VAL A 466 -10.86 -15.66 14.19
N VAL A 467 -11.17 -15.68 12.89
CA VAL A 467 -10.38 -14.95 11.88
C VAL A 467 -10.84 -13.51 11.83
N VAL A 468 -9.93 -12.59 12.16
CA VAL A 468 -10.15 -11.14 12.17
C VAL A 468 -9.35 -10.47 11.05
N ALA A 469 -8.20 -11.03 10.70
CA ALA A 469 -7.31 -10.47 9.71
C ALA A 469 -7.87 -10.51 8.29
N ILE A 470 -7.47 -9.53 7.49
CA ILE A 470 -7.55 -9.62 6.03
C ILE A 470 -6.36 -10.47 5.55
N HIS A 471 -6.65 -11.58 4.87
CA HIS A 471 -5.63 -12.41 4.23
C HIS A 471 -5.37 -11.90 2.81
N ALA A 472 -4.24 -11.24 2.59
CA ALA A 472 -3.86 -10.73 1.28
C ALA A 472 -3.55 -11.84 0.25
N ARG A 473 -3.40 -13.09 0.70
CA ARG A 473 -3.10 -14.25 -0.14
C ARG A 473 -3.92 -15.46 0.26
N ASN A 474 -4.32 -16.23 -0.74
CA ASN A 474 -4.91 -17.54 -0.52
C ASN A 474 -3.86 -18.51 0.05
N PHE A 475 -4.31 -19.47 0.87
CA PHE A 475 -3.48 -20.57 1.35
C PHE A 475 -4.27 -21.89 1.31
N GLU A 476 -3.57 -23.01 1.21
CA GLU A 476 -4.19 -24.33 1.30
C GLU A 476 -4.46 -24.71 2.75
N PHE A 477 -5.70 -25.11 3.05
CA PHE A 477 -6.12 -25.58 4.36
C PHE A 477 -6.70 -26.99 4.25
N ASN A 478 -6.28 -27.91 5.12
CA ASN A 478 -6.81 -29.26 5.17
C ASN A 478 -8.04 -29.30 6.12
N PRO A 479 -9.27 -29.48 5.60
CA PRO A 479 -10.47 -29.49 6.45
C PRO A 479 -10.51 -30.64 7.47
N ILE A 480 -9.70 -31.70 7.27
CA ILE A 480 -9.56 -32.78 8.25
C ILE A 480 -8.98 -32.24 9.57
N VAL A 481 -8.11 -31.22 9.52
CA VAL A 481 -7.56 -30.57 10.73
C VAL A 481 -8.67 -29.86 11.51
N LEU A 482 -9.57 -29.15 10.83
CA LEU A 482 -10.75 -28.55 11.49
C LEU A 482 -11.64 -29.62 12.12
N MET A 483 -11.97 -30.66 11.35
CA MET A 483 -12.84 -31.74 11.80
C MET A 483 -12.28 -32.47 13.03
N THR A 484 -10.97 -32.75 13.05
CA THR A 484 -10.33 -33.55 14.10
C THR A 484 -9.94 -32.74 15.33
N SER A 485 -9.66 -31.44 15.18
CA SER A 485 -9.42 -30.53 16.32
C SER A 485 -10.69 -30.28 17.14
N GLY A 486 -11.87 -30.33 16.50
CA GLY A 486 -13.15 -30.10 17.17
C GLY A 486 -13.36 -28.65 17.61
N VAL A 487 -12.57 -27.71 17.11
CA VAL A 487 -12.72 -26.26 17.37
C VAL A 487 -13.89 -25.70 16.56
N LYS A 488 -14.46 -24.59 17.03
CA LYS A 488 -15.37 -23.76 16.24
C LYS A 488 -14.55 -22.70 15.51
N LEU A 489 -14.57 -22.72 14.18
CA LEU A 489 -13.91 -21.70 13.35
C LEU A 489 -14.96 -20.72 12.83
N SER A 490 -14.78 -19.43 13.11
CA SER A 490 -15.63 -18.33 12.66
C SER A 490 -14.79 -17.15 12.16
N SER A 491 -15.46 -16.09 11.70
CA SER A 491 -14.84 -14.83 11.28
C SER A 491 -15.52 -13.65 11.97
N SER A 492 -14.82 -12.51 11.99
CA SER A 492 -15.39 -11.23 12.42
C SER A 492 -15.09 -10.16 11.37
N MET A 493 -16.12 -9.38 11.03
CA MET A 493 -16.01 -8.26 10.08
C MET A 493 -16.76 -7.07 10.66
N GLY A 494 -16.08 -5.92 10.76
CA GLY A 494 -16.65 -4.70 11.32
C GLY A 494 -17.16 -4.92 12.75
N TYR A 495 -18.29 -4.31 13.07
CA TYR A 495 -18.92 -4.39 14.39
C TYR A 495 -20.41 -4.07 14.30
N GLU A 496 -21.15 -4.42 15.35
CA GLU A 496 -22.51 -3.95 15.56
C GLU A 496 -22.50 -2.54 16.14
N HIS A 497 -23.54 -1.75 15.87
CA HIS A 497 -23.68 -0.41 16.44
C HIS A 497 -23.68 -0.41 17.98
N GLU A 498 -24.25 -1.44 18.61
CA GLU A 498 -24.20 -1.60 20.07
C GLU A 498 -22.81 -1.95 20.58
N THR A 499 -22.01 -2.69 19.81
CA THR A 499 -20.59 -2.90 20.13
C THR A 499 -19.82 -1.59 20.05
N PHE A 500 -20.12 -0.75 19.05
CA PHE A 500 -19.51 0.58 18.91
C PHE A 500 -19.75 1.46 20.13
N LYS A 501 -20.98 1.48 20.65
CA LYS A 501 -21.31 2.21 21.90
C LYS A 501 -20.55 1.65 23.10
N LYS A 502 -20.52 0.33 23.27
CA LYS A 502 -19.85 -0.34 24.40
C LYS A 502 -18.34 -0.14 24.41
N SER A 503 -17.71 0.12 23.26
CA SER A 503 -16.28 0.44 23.20
C SER A 503 -15.94 1.72 23.97
N ILE A 504 -16.89 2.65 24.15
CA ILE A 504 -16.70 3.82 25.01
C ILE A 504 -16.55 3.38 26.47
N ASP A 505 -17.38 2.43 26.93
CA ASP A 505 -17.30 1.89 28.29
C ASP A 505 -15.96 1.19 28.53
N ILE A 506 -15.44 0.47 27.52
CA ILE A 506 -14.10 -0.14 27.59
C ILE A 506 -13.03 0.95 27.77
N LEU A 507 -13.07 2.05 27.01
CA LEU A 507 -12.09 3.14 27.15
C LEU A 507 -12.16 3.87 28.50
N LEU A 508 -13.28 3.76 29.21
CA LEU A 508 -13.49 4.31 30.54
C LEU A 508 -13.08 3.35 31.67
N ASP A 509 -12.86 2.07 31.38
CA ASP A 509 -12.42 1.10 32.38
C ASP A 509 -10.98 1.37 32.79
N GLU A 510 -10.77 1.68 34.07
CA GLU A 510 -9.45 1.95 34.64
C GLU A 510 -8.51 0.73 34.59
N ASN A 511 -9.05 -0.47 34.36
CA ASN A 511 -8.27 -1.70 34.23
C ASN A 511 -7.66 -1.89 32.83
N VAL A 512 -8.08 -1.12 31.83
CA VAL A 512 -7.49 -1.20 30.48
C VAL A 512 -6.52 -0.05 30.23
N ASN A 513 -5.52 -0.30 29.39
CA ASN A 513 -4.53 0.70 29.02
C ASN A 513 -4.37 0.74 27.49
N VAL A 514 -4.85 1.82 26.88
CA VAL A 514 -4.76 2.05 25.43
C VAL A 514 -3.66 3.06 25.04
N GLU A 515 -3.05 3.75 26.01
CA GLU A 515 -2.00 4.74 25.76
C GLU A 515 -0.86 4.22 24.87
N PRO A 516 -0.32 3.00 25.09
CA PRO A 516 0.79 2.49 24.28
C PRO A 516 0.45 2.30 22.80
N ILE A 517 -0.85 2.25 22.45
CA ILE A 517 -1.32 2.09 21.07
C ILE A 517 -1.18 3.42 20.31
N MET A 518 -1.37 4.57 20.98
CA MET A 518 -1.25 5.91 20.38
C MET A 518 0.23 6.31 20.29
N THR A 519 0.90 5.90 19.22
CA THR A 519 2.36 6.04 19.11
C THR A 519 2.82 7.39 18.62
N LYS A 520 1.97 8.10 17.89
CA LYS A 520 2.29 9.40 17.32
C LYS A 520 1.04 10.25 17.16
N LYS A 521 1.21 11.57 17.31
CA LYS A 521 0.23 12.59 16.99
C LYS A 521 0.83 13.53 15.97
N ILE A 522 0.13 13.80 14.89
CA ILE A 522 0.59 14.63 13.76
C ILE A 522 -0.47 15.66 13.39
N GLN A 523 -0.10 16.70 12.64
CA GLN A 523 -1.08 17.60 12.02
C GLN A 523 -1.54 17.03 10.67
N LEU A 524 -2.69 17.50 10.16
CA LEU A 524 -3.23 17.07 8.87
C LEU A 524 -2.25 17.29 7.69
N ASP A 525 -1.49 18.40 7.72
CA ASP A 525 -0.48 18.71 6.68
C ASP A 525 0.63 17.64 6.60
N ASP A 526 0.86 16.90 7.68
CA ASP A 526 1.89 15.86 7.77
C ASP A 526 1.33 14.45 7.50
N LEU A 527 0.06 14.32 7.07
CA LEU A 527 -0.63 13.04 6.89
C LEU A 527 0.15 12.03 6.04
N VAL A 528 0.75 12.49 4.94
CA VAL A 528 1.46 11.61 4.00
C VAL A 528 2.84 11.23 4.55
N GLU A 529 3.66 12.23 4.87
CA GLU A 529 5.07 12.02 5.24
C GLU A 529 5.24 11.46 6.66
N GLU A 530 4.47 11.97 7.62
CA GLU A 530 4.57 11.55 9.02
C GLU A 530 3.51 10.56 9.46
N GLY A 531 2.45 10.38 8.66
CA GLY A 531 1.39 9.40 8.86
C GLY A 531 1.61 8.13 8.05
N PHE A 532 1.24 8.14 6.76
CA PHE A 532 1.27 6.96 5.90
C PHE A 532 2.67 6.34 5.76
N HIS A 533 3.70 7.15 5.45
CA HIS A 533 5.06 6.64 5.30
C HIS A 533 5.63 6.07 6.61
N SER A 534 5.29 6.68 7.76
CA SER A 534 5.73 6.19 9.07
C SER A 534 5.06 4.86 9.43
N LEU A 535 3.75 4.73 9.20
CA LEU A 535 3.01 3.49 9.50
C LEU A 535 3.42 2.30 8.64
N SER A 536 3.82 2.51 7.37
CA SER A 536 4.26 1.40 6.51
C SER A 536 5.69 0.94 6.77
N GLY A 537 6.57 1.85 7.21
CA GLY A 537 8.00 1.58 7.36
C GLY A 537 8.49 1.26 8.78
N ASP A 538 7.81 1.76 9.81
CA ASP A 538 8.27 1.68 11.20
C ASP A 538 7.39 0.73 12.03
N LEU A 539 7.91 -0.46 12.32
CA LEU A 539 7.22 -1.48 13.12
C LEU A 539 6.95 -1.05 14.57
N SER A 540 7.62 0.01 15.03
CA SER A 540 7.36 0.63 16.34
C SER A 540 6.14 1.54 16.33
N GLN A 541 5.49 1.80 15.19
CA GLN A 541 4.20 2.47 15.13
C GLN A 541 3.04 1.49 15.34
N ALA A 542 1.94 1.99 15.91
CA ALA A 542 0.70 1.23 16.06
C ALA A 542 -0.49 2.05 15.55
N LYS A 543 -0.88 3.09 16.29
CA LYS A 543 -1.89 4.06 15.86
C LYS A 543 -1.29 5.46 15.83
N ILE A 544 -1.35 6.09 14.66
CA ILE A 544 -1.05 7.52 14.49
C ILE A 544 -2.37 8.26 14.48
N LEU A 545 -2.47 9.30 15.31
CA LEU A 545 -3.61 10.20 15.36
C LEU A 545 -3.28 11.51 14.65
N VAL A 546 -4.18 11.96 13.81
CA VAL A 546 -4.14 13.21 13.08
C VAL A 546 -4.98 14.23 13.82
N GLU A 547 -4.36 15.31 14.29
CA GLU A 547 -5.04 16.47 14.82
C GLU A 547 -5.62 17.27 13.65
N ILE A 548 -6.94 17.46 13.66
CA ILE A 548 -7.65 18.18 12.60
C ILE A 548 -8.07 19.57 13.09
N GLY A 549 -8.77 19.63 14.23
CA GLY A 549 -9.35 20.86 14.75
C GLY A 549 -9.39 20.87 16.28
N GLY A 550 -8.49 21.62 16.90
CA GLY A 550 -8.36 21.70 18.35
C GLY A 550 -9.52 22.46 19.04
N GLU A 551 -10.06 21.90 20.10
CA GLU A 551 -10.16 22.67 21.35
C GLU A 551 -8.82 22.53 22.09
N LYS A 552 -8.28 23.67 22.54
CA LYS A 552 -7.19 23.71 23.51
C LYS A 552 -7.70 23.44 24.92
#